data_AF-A0A836U0Q5-F1
#
_entry.id   AF-A0A836U0Q5-F1
#
_cell.length_a   1.000
_cell.length_b   1.000
_cell.length_c   1.000
_cell.angle_alpha   90.00
_cell.angle_beta   90.00
_cell.angle_gamma   90.00
#
_symmetry.space_group_name_H-M   'P 1'
#
loop_
_entity.id
_entity.type
_entity.pdbx_description
1 polymer ?
#
loop_
_entity_poly.entity_id
_entity_poly.type
_entity_poly.pdbx_seq_one_letter_code
_entity_poly.pdbx_strand_id
1 'polypeptide(L)'
;MKKKLMFYFDMMSPFSYLAHVKLPDMVKKYGYELQYHPMDIPRAKKAAGNYGPSNLEIPPKIKALKTDLMRWADRYAVPLNFPKNLKVQPWNVGALYAKKKGQLKEYVDEGYRRIWGEGCDPTEQSELEGLASTLGWNTDEFIQYINSPDAIKNFEQSCTEAENNGVFGAPIMMLDEQVWWGNDRLMFIEEYLQQKTT
;
A
#
# COMPACT_ATOMS: atom_id res chain seq x y z
N MET A 1 22.47 8.77 -9.24
CA MET A 1 21.03 8.43 -9.11
C MET A 1 20.74 8.17 -7.64
N LYS A 2 19.61 8.61 -7.09
CA LYS A 2 19.24 8.27 -5.70
C LYS A 2 18.98 6.76 -5.60
N LYS A 3 19.44 6.13 -4.52
CA LYS A 3 19.07 4.74 -4.22
C LYS A 3 17.58 4.67 -3.89
N LYS A 4 16.94 3.55 -4.25
CA LYS A 4 15.49 3.39 -4.15
C LYS A 4 15.14 2.28 -3.17
N LEU A 5 14.28 2.60 -2.21
CA LEU A 5 13.63 1.60 -1.37
C LEU A 5 12.30 1.22 -2.04
N MET A 6 12.17 -0.04 -2.42
CA MET A 6 10.92 -0.56 -2.99
C MET A 6 9.92 -0.78 -1.87
N PHE A 7 8.68 -0.32 -2.07
CA PHE A 7 7.56 -0.49 -1.16
C PHE A 7 6.40 -1.15 -1.89
N TYR A 8 6.22 -2.44 -1.62
CA TYR A 8 5.11 -3.25 -2.12
C TYR A 8 3.93 -3.12 -1.17
N PHE A 9 2.81 -2.65 -1.70
CA PHE A 9 1.63 -2.34 -0.92
C PHE A 9 0.34 -2.75 -1.63
N ASP A 10 -0.70 -2.87 -0.83
CA ASP A 10 -2.06 -3.07 -1.30
C ASP A 10 -2.96 -2.16 -0.45
N MET A 11 -3.86 -1.41 -1.09
CA MET A 11 -4.77 -0.49 -0.42
C MET A 11 -5.66 -1.18 0.62
N MET A 12 -5.86 -2.51 0.54
CA MET A 12 -6.61 -3.28 1.53
C MET A 12 -5.83 -3.54 2.84
N SER A 13 -4.56 -3.13 2.91
CA SER A 13 -3.68 -3.47 4.03
C SER A 13 -3.58 -2.32 5.04
N PRO A 14 -4.14 -2.47 6.26
CA PRO A 14 -3.99 -1.45 7.29
C PRO A 14 -2.55 -1.35 7.78
N PHE A 15 -1.77 -2.43 7.72
CA PHE A 15 -0.34 -2.38 8.03
C PHE A 15 0.45 -1.63 6.95
N SER A 16 0.02 -1.68 5.69
CA SER A 16 0.66 -0.89 4.62
C SER A 16 0.33 0.59 4.76
N TYR A 17 -0.90 0.93 5.18
CA TYR A 17 -1.24 2.29 5.59
C TYR A 17 -0.30 2.79 6.69
N LEU A 18 -0.18 2.05 7.80
CA LEU A 18 0.69 2.43 8.91
C LEU A 18 2.16 2.55 8.48
N ALA A 19 2.67 1.64 7.64
CA ALA A 19 4.02 1.74 7.13
C ALA A 19 4.22 3.00 6.27
N HIS A 20 3.26 3.31 5.40
CA HIS A 20 3.27 4.50 4.54
C HIS A 20 3.23 5.82 5.35
N VAL A 21 2.66 5.83 6.55
CA VAL A 21 2.71 7.02 7.44
C VAL A 21 4.15 7.42 7.80
N LYS A 22 5.09 6.47 7.85
CA LYS A 22 6.47 6.73 8.30
C LYS A 22 7.51 6.63 7.19
N LEU A 23 7.32 5.71 6.25
CA LEU A 23 8.29 5.41 5.20
C LEU A 23 8.75 6.63 4.37
N PRO A 24 7.87 7.51 3.86
CA PRO A 24 8.27 8.60 2.98
C PRO A 24 9.26 9.56 3.64
N ASP A 25 8.97 9.98 4.88
CA ASP A 25 9.84 10.90 5.62
C ASP A 25 11.14 10.20 6.06
N MET A 26 11.05 8.93 6.48
CA MET A 26 12.21 8.13 6.84
C MET A 26 13.19 8.00 5.68
N VAL A 27 12.75 7.60 4.48
CA VAL A 27 13.68 7.44 3.35
C VAL A 27 14.23 8.79 2.86
N LYS A 28 13.41 9.85 2.90
CA LYS A 28 13.83 11.21 2.54
C LYS A 28 14.94 11.72 3.46
N LYS A 29 14.83 11.46 4.77
CA LYS A 29 15.84 11.83 5.78
C LYS A 29 17.23 11.28 5.45
N TYR A 30 17.32 10.09 4.85
CA TYR A 30 18.59 9.46 4.47
C TYR A 30 18.96 9.65 2.99
N GLY A 31 18.22 10.47 2.24
CA GLY A 31 18.53 10.77 0.82
C GLY A 31 18.09 9.70 -0.19
N TYR A 32 17.22 8.77 0.22
CA TYR A 32 16.67 7.71 -0.63
C TYR A 32 15.33 8.15 -1.27
N GLU A 33 14.95 7.47 -2.34
CA GLU A 33 13.64 7.59 -3.00
C GLU A 33 12.75 6.40 -2.59
N LEU A 34 11.48 6.67 -2.27
CA LEU A 34 10.49 5.61 -2.05
C LEU A 34 9.85 5.22 -3.39
N GLN A 35 9.99 3.97 -3.79
CA GLN A 35 9.39 3.46 -5.02
C GLN A 35 8.18 2.60 -4.68
N TYR A 36 7.00 3.11 -5.02
CA TYR A 36 5.71 2.47 -4.76
C TYR A 36 5.39 1.40 -5.81
N HIS A 37 5.01 0.21 -5.34
CA HIS A 37 4.60 -0.94 -6.16
C HIS A 37 3.24 -1.46 -5.68
N PRO A 38 2.12 -1.08 -6.34
CA PRO A 38 0.81 -1.64 -6.02
C PRO A 38 0.77 -3.12 -6.43
N MET A 39 0.18 -3.95 -5.59
CA MET A 39 -0.02 -5.38 -5.83
C MET A 39 -1.32 -5.87 -5.16
N ASP A 40 -1.63 -7.15 -5.32
CA ASP A 40 -2.81 -7.81 -4.73
C ASP A 40 -2.37 -8.87 -3.70
N ILE A 41 -2.71 -8.66 -2.42
CA ILE A 41 -2.35 -9.57 -1.33
C ILE A 41 -2.89 -10.98 -1.55
N PRO A 42 -4.18 -11.19 -1.89
CA PRO A 42 -4.70 -12.53 -2.16
C PRO A 42 -3.89 -13.28 -3.23
N ARG A 43 -3.48 -12.59 -4.29
CA ARG A 43 -2.67 -13.14 -5.38
C ARG A 43 -1.25 -13.48 -4.91
N ALA A 44 -0.57 -12.54 -4.25
CA ALA A 44 0.79 -12.74 -3.70
C ALA A 44 0.83 -13.90 -2.69
N LYS A 45 -0.17 -14.02 -1.82
CA LYS A 45 -0.30 -15.15 -0.88
C LYS A 45 -0.37 -16.49 -1.61
N LYS A 46 -1.19 -16.59 -2.66
CA LYS A 46 -1.35 -17.83 -3.45
C LYS A 46 -0.07 -18.19 -4.18
N ALA A 47 0.59 -17.21 -4.81
CA ALA A 47 1.87 -17.41 -5.49
C ALA A 47 2.96 -17.94 -4.52
N ALA A 48 2.94 -17.49 -3.27
CA ALA A 48 3.83 -17.96 -2.20
C ALA A 48 3.41 -19.30 -1.56
N GLY A 49 2.38 -19.97 -2.08
CA GLY A 49 1.89 -21.25 -1.55
C GLY A 49 1.07 -21.15 -0.26
N ASN A 50 0.65 -19.94 0.15
CA ASN A 50 -0.18 -19.72 1.33
C ASN A 50 -1.67 -19.77 0.99
N TYR A 51 -2.23 -20.98 1.00
CA TYR A 51 -3.65 -21.26 0.72
C TYR A 51 -4.54 -21.27 1.97
N GLY A 52 -3.98 -20.98 3.15
CA GLY A 52 -4.74 -20.94 4.39
C GLY A 52 -5.75 -19.80 4.43
N PRO A 53 -6.77 -19.89 5.31
CA PRO A 53 -7.78 -18.85 5.45
C PRO A 53 -7.15 -17.49 5.73
N SER A 54 -7.79 -16.43 5.25
CA SER A 54 -7.42 -15.06 5.59
C SER A 54 -7.45 -14.87 7.09
N ASN A 55 -6.60 -13.99 7.61
CA ASN A 55 -6.65 -13.61 9.03
C ASN A 55 -8.03 -13.06 9.41
N LEU A 56 -8.77 -12.47 8.45
CA LEU A 56 -10.14 -11.98 8.61
C LEU A 56 -11.14 -13.11 8.91
N GLU A 57 -10.87 -14.32 8.42
CA GLU A 57 -11.73 -15.49 8.59
C GLU A 57 -11.41 -16.27 9.88
N ILE A 58 -10.42 -15.83 10.65
CA ILE A 58 -9.95 -16.49 11.88
C ILE A 58 -10.25 -15.56 13.08
N PRO A 59 -11.40 -15.71 13.78
CA PRO A 59 -11.85 -14.81 14.84
C PRO A 59 -10.81 -14.44 15.92
N PRO A 60 -10.06 -15.40 16.51
CA PRO A 60 -9.05 -15.04 17.52
C PRO A 60 -7.90 -14.22 16.93
N LYS A 61 -7.51 -14.46 15.67
CA LYS A 61 -6.43 -13.69 15.01
C LYS A 61 -6.88 -12.28 14.68
N ILE A 62 -8.04 -12.11 14.07
CA ILE A 62 -8.51 -10.76 13.71
C ILE A 62 -8.75 -9.89 14.95
N LYS A 63 -9.24 -10.46 16.06
CA LYS A 63 -9.38 -9.73 17.33
C LYS A 63 -8.03 -9.18 17.82
N ALA A 64 -6.99 -10.01 17.82
CA ALA A 64 -5.65 -9.60 18.21
C ALA A 64 -5.07 -8.54 17.25
N LEU A 65 -5.17 -8.76 15.95
CA LEU A 65 -4.66 -7.85 14.92
C LEU A 65 -5.34 -6.48 14.96
N LYS A 66 -6.67 -6.42 15.14
CA LYS A 66 -7.38 -5.14 15.29
C LYS A 66 -6.88 -4.35 16.49
N THR A 67 -6.65 -5.03 17.62
CA THR A 67 -6.10 -4.38 18.82
C THR A 67 -4.69 -3.85 18.57
N ASP A 68 -3.85 -4.61 17.87
CA ASP A 68 -2.49 -4.20 17.53
C ASP A 68 -2.45 -3.01 16.56
N LEU A 69 -3.33 -3.01 15.55
CA LEU A 69 -3.50 -1.89 14.62
C LEU A 69 -3.83 -0.59 15.35
N MET A 70 -4.74 -0.63 16.34
CA MET A 70 -5.07 0.56 17.14
C MET A 70 -3.87 1.06 17.94
N ARG A 71 -3.06 0.17 18.53
CA ARG A 71 -1.83 0.57 19.25
C ARG A 71 -0.82 1.26 18.34
N TRP A 72 -0.68 0.78 17.10
CA TRP A 72 0.18 1.42 16.11
C TRP A 72 -0.37 2.76 15.64
N ALA A 73 -1.68 2.85 15.42
CA ALA A 73 -2.35 4.11 15.06
C ALA A 73 -2.13 5.17 16.16
N ASP A 74 -2.33 4.80 17.44
CA ASP A 74 -2.06 5.64 18.60
C ASP A 74 -0.59 6.06 18.65
N ARG A 75 0.35 5.10 18.50
CA ARG A 75 1.80 5.36 18.49
C ARG A 75 2.19 6.35 17.38
N TYR A 76 1.53 6.28 16.23
CA TYR A 76 1.82 7.13 15.08
C TYR A 76 1.02 8.44 15.08
N ALA A 77 0.08 8.61 16.01
CA ALA A 77 -0.85 9.72 16.08
C ALA A 77 -1.65 9.91 14.78
N VAL A 78 -2.19 8.80 14.24
CA VAL A 78 -3.00 8.81 13.02
C VAL A 78 -4.36 8.14 13.26
N PRO A 79 -5.44 8.59 12.60
CA PRO A 79 -6.73 7.93 12.68
C PRO A 79 -6.67 6.56 11.98
N LEU A 80 -7.36 5.56 12.53
CA LEU A 80 -7.54 4.26 11.88
C LEU A 80 -8.97 3.77 12.10
N ASN A 81 -9.71 3.71 11.00
CA ASN A 81 -11.09 3.27 10.92
C ASN A 81 -11.19 2.10 9.92
N PHE A 82 -11.91 1.05 10.30
CA PHE A 82 -12.03 -0.15 9.46
C PHE A 82 -13.12 0.07 8.40
N PRO A 83 -12.79 -0.04 7.10
CA PRO A 83 -13.79 0.05 6.03
C PRO A 83 -14.73 -1.16 6.08
N LYS A 84 -15.95 -1.00 5.52
CA LYS A 84 -16.94 -2.08 5.46
C LYS A 84 -16.52 -3.22 4.54
N ASN A 85 -15.85 -2.89 3.43
CA ASN A 85 -15.32 -3.84 2.47
C ASN A 85 -13.81 -3.62 2.26
N LEU A 86 -13.15 -4.64 1.71
CA LEU A 86 -11.73 -4.61 1.34
C LEU A 86 -11.51 -4.91 -0.14
N LYS A 87 -12.53 -4.69 -0.97
CA LYS A 87 -12.46 -4.84 -2.43
C LYS A 87 -11.85 -3.56 -3.02
N VAL A 88 -10.53 -3.53 -3.12
CA VAL A 88 -9.76 -2.31 -3.46
C VAL A 88 -9.12 -2.35 -4.84
N GLN A 89 -9.42 -3.34 -5.70
CA GLN A 89 -8.76 -3.49 -7.00
C GLN A 89 -8.74 -2.18 -7.82
N PRO A 90 -9.85 -1.41 -7.96
CA PRO A 90 -9.81 -0.15 -8.71
C PRO A 90 -8.86 0.89 -8.10
N TRP A 91 -8.68 0.89 -6.77
CA TRP A 91 -7.73 1.75 -6.08
C TRP A 91 -6.28 1.36 -6.36
N ASN A 92 -5.98 0.06 -6.40
CA ASN A 92 -4.65 -0.44 -6.74
C ASN A 92 -4.33 -0.17 -8.23
N VAL A 93 -5.30 -0.30 -9.14
CA VAL A 93 -5.16 0.08 -10.55
C VAL A 93 -4.94 1.59 -10.69
N GLY A 94 -5.69 2.40 -9.93
CA GLY A 94 -5.57 3.87 -9.93
C GLY A 94 -4.19 4.37 -9.50
N ALA A 95 -3.44 3.61 -8.69
CA ALA A 95 -2.05 3.93 -8.39
C ALA A 95 -1.18 3.94 -9.66
N LEU A 96 -1.47 3.12 -10.68
CA LEU A 96 -0.76 3.17 -11.96
C LEU A 96 -1.09 4.44 -12.77
N TYR A 97 -2.32 4.95 -12.66
CA TYR A 97 -2.68 6.26 -13.22
C TYR A 97 -1.89 7.37 -12.55
N ALA A 98 -1.88 7.38 -11.21
CA ALA A 98 -1.14 8.34 -10.40
C ALA A 98 0.35 8.35 -10.74
N LYS A 99 0.93 7.17 -10.97
CA LYS A 99 2.32 7.00 -11.43
C LYS A 99 2.56 7.72 -12.77
N LYS A 100 1.65 7.59 -13.73
CA LYS A 100 1.73 8.28 -15.04
C LYS A 100 1.60 9.79 -14.91
N LYS A 101 0.81 10.28 -13.94
CA LYS A 101 0.65 11.72 -13.64
C LYS A 101 1.77 12.30 -12.77
N GLY A 102 2.67 11.47 -12.24
CA GLY A 102 3.73 11.92 -11.33
C GLY A 102 3.24 12.29 -9.92
N GLN A 103 2.04 11.85 -9.53
CA GLN A 103 1.38 12.16 -8.25
C GLN A 103 1.09 10.89 -7.43
N LEU A 104 1.97 9.89 -7.54
CA LEU A 104 1.75 8.58 -6.90
C LEU A 104 1.76 8.65 -5.38
N LYS A 105 2.64 9.46 -4.79
CA LYS A 105 2.68 9.60 -3.33
C LYS A 105 1.37 10.22 -2.83
N GLU A 106 0.93 11.30 -3.47
CA GLU A 106 -0.28 12.04 -3.14
C GLU A 106 -1.53 11.17 -3.28
N TYR A 107 -1.57 10.32 -4.31
CA TYR A 107 -2.61 9.30 -4.47
C TYR A 107 -2.63 8.28 -3.35
N VAL A 108 -1.47 7.79 -2.93
CA VAL A 108 -1.37 6.81 -1.83
C VAL A 108 -1.70 7.45 -0.48
N ASP A 109 -1.27 8.71 -0.24
CA ASP A 109 -1.65 9.50 0.93
C ASP A 109 -3.19 9.62 1.01
N GLU A 110 -3.83 10.08 -0.07
CA GLU A 110 -5.27 10.32 -0.11
C GLU A 110 -6.08 9.02 -0.07
N GLY A 111 -5.64 8.00 -0.80
CA GLY A 111 -6.30 6.69 -0.82
C GLY A 111 -6.31 6.03 0.55
N TYR A 112 -5.16 6.02 1.24
CA TYR A 112 -5.13 5.50 2.60
C TYR A 112 -5.89 6.37 3.60
N ARG A 113 -5.85 7.71 3.45
CA ARG A 113 -6.64 8.62 4.28
C ARG A 113 -8.13 8.29 4.18
N ARG A 114 -8.68 8.07 2.98
CA ARG A 114 -10.08 7.70 2.78
C ARG A 114 -10.40 6.30 3.32
N ILE A 115 -9.66 5.29 2.87
CA ILE A 115 -9.97 3.88 3.18
C ILE A 115 -9.75 3.56 4.65
N TRP A 116 -8.61 3.98 5.22
CA TRP A 116 -8.20 3.61 6.57
C TRP A 116 -8.22 4.77 7.55
N GLY A 117 -7.99 6.00 7.12
CA GLY A 117 -8.13 7.16 7.99
C GLY A 117 -9.60 7.46 8.30
N GLU A 118 -10.48 7.42 7.30
CA GLU A 118 -11.91 7.75 7.42
C GLU A 118 -12.80 6.50 7.47
N GLY A 119 -12.32 5.36 6.98
CA GLY A 119 -13.10 4.12 6.96
C GLY A 119 -14.14 4.09 5.85
N CYS A 120 -13.89 4.77 4.73
CA CYS A 120 -14.81 4.78 3.58
C CYS A 120 -15.00 3.36 3.01
N ASP A 121 -16.11 3.12 2.32
CA ASP A 121 -16.30 1.85 1.62
C ASP A 121 -15.62 1.91 0.24
N PRO A 122 -14.55 1.15 -0.01
CA PRO A 122 -13.78 1.26 -1.26
C PRO A 122 -14.56 0.76 -2.50
N THR A 123 -15.75 0.18 -2.34
CA THR A 123 -16.61 -0.20 -3.47
C THR A 123 -17.45 0.94 -4.02
N GLU A 124 -17.56 2.06 -3.29
CA GLU A 124 -18.33 3.22 -3.71
C GLU A 124 -17.53 4.02 -4.74
N GLN A 125 -18.05 4.13 -5.97
CA GLN A 125 -17.36 4.84 -7.05
C GLN A 125 -17.11 6.31 -6.72
N SER A 126 -18.03 6.95 -5.97
CA SER A 126 -17.92 8.34 -5.54
C SER A 126 -16.66 8.63 -4.71
N GLU A 127 -16.10 7.63 -4.03
CA GLU A 127 -14.86 7.79 -3.27
C GLU A 127 -13.63 7.93 -4.18
N LEU A 128 -13.60 7.18 -5.28
CA LEU A 128 -12.57 7.28 -6.32
C LEU A 128 -12.69 8.58 -7.12
N GLU A 129 -13.93 9.01 -7.40
CA GLU A 129 -14.23 10.29 -8.02
C GLU A 129 -13.80 11.46 -7.13
N GLY A 130 -14.11 11.39 -5.83
CA GLY A 130 -13.70 12.38 -4.84
C GLY A 130 -12.18 12.45 -4.68
N LEU A 131 -11.50 11.31 -4.69
CA LEU A 131 -10.04 11.27 -4.70
C LEU A 131 -9.47 11.94 -5.96
N ALA A 132 -9.98 11.60 -7.14
CA ALA A 132 -9.51 12.19 -8.40
C ALA A 132 -9.69 13.72 -8.40
N SER A 133 -10.86 14.19 -7.93
CA SER A 133 -11.14 15.62 -7.77
C SER A 133 -10.16 16.29 -6.80
N THR A 134 -9.86 15.65 -5.66
CA THR A 134 -8.91 16.15 -4.66
C THR A 134 -7.50 16.34 -5.25
N LEU A 135 -7.10 15.45 -6.17
CA LEU A 135 -5.81 15.52 -6.86
C LEU A 135 -5.80 16.42 -8.10
N GLY A 136 -6.93 17.06 -8.41
CA GLY A 136 -7.09 17.95 -9.57
C GLY A 136 -7.16 17.22 -10.91
N TRP A 137 -7.56 15.94 -10.91
CA TRP A 137 -7.69 15.15 -12.13
C TRP A 137 -9.07 15.31 -12.76
N ASN A 138 -9.15 15.01 -14.06
CA ASN A 138 -10.43 14.79 -14.70
C ASN A 138 -11.01 13.45 -14.20
N THR A 139 -12.10 13.54 -13.45
CA THR A 139 -12.76 12.38 -12.85
C THR A 139 -13.18 11.34 -13.89
N ASP A 140 -13.79 11.76 -15.01
CA ASP A 140 -14.25 10.83 -16.05
C ASP A 140 -13.06 10.09 -16.70
N GLU A 141 -11.97 10.79 -16.99
CA GLU A 141 -10.73 10.20 -17.53
C GLU A 141 -10.15 9.16 -16.56
N PHE A 142 -10.13 9.47 -15.26
CA PHE A 142 -9.64 8.55 -14.23
C PHE A 142 -10.52 7.31 -14.10
N ILE A 143 -11.85 7.49 -14.01
CA ILE A 143 -12.80 6.37 -13.91
C ILE A 143 -12.76 5.50 -15.17
N GLN A 144 -12.65 6.09 -16.36
CA GLN A 144 -12.45 5.33 -17.59
C GLN A 144 -11.12 4.55 -17.56
N TYR A 145 -10.05 5.16 -17.07
CA TYR A 145 -8.75 4.49 -16.97
C TYR A 145 -8.81 3.27 -16.06
N ILE A 146 -9.30 3.40 -14.82
CA ILE A 146 -9.24 2.30 -13.84
C ILE A 146 -10.12 1.10 -14.24
N ASN A 147 -11.14 1.34 -15.07
CA ASN A 147 -12.01 0.31 -15.63
C ASN A 147 -11.54 -0.22 -16.99
N SER A 148 -10.48 0.37 -17.57
CA SER A 148 -9.99 -0.05 -18.89
C SER A 148 -9.29 -1.41 -18.82
N PRO A 149 -9.48 -2.28 -19.83
CA PRO A 149 -8.78 -3.57 -19.90
C PRO A 149 -7.26 -3.44 -19.84
N ASP A 150 -6.70 -2.40 -20.46
CA ASP A 150 -5.26 -2.15 -20.46
C ASP A 150 -4.74 -1.76 -19.07
N ALA A 151 -5.46 -0.95 -18.30
CA ALA A 151 -5.04 -0.60 -16.94
C ALA A 151 -5.08 -1.83 -16.01
N ILE A 152 -6.12 -2.66 -16.14
CA ILE A 152 -6.25 -3.91 -15.38
C ILE A 152 -5.10 -4.86 -15.72
N LYS A 153 -4.81 -5.06 -17.01
CA LYS A 153 -3.68 -5.87 -17.47
C LYS A 153 -2.33 -5.36 -16.96
N ASN A 154 -2.12 -4.04 -16.97
CA ASN A 154 -0.91 -3.44 -16.41
C ASN A 154 -0.78 -3.68 -14.90
N PHE A 155 -1.89 -3.66 -14.16
CA PHE A 155 -1.91 -4.00 -12.73
C PHE A 155 -1.63 -5.49 -12.49
N GLU A 156 -2.18 -6.37 -13.32
CA GLU A 156 -1.86 -7.80 -13.28
C GLU A 156 -0.37 -8.06 -13.54
N GLN A 157 0.25 -7.31 -14.45
CA GLN A 157 1.69 -7.37 -14.68
C GLN A 157 2.49 -6.89 -13.45
N SER A 158 2.08 -5.77 -12.82
CA SER A 158 2.69 -5.29 -11.56
C SER A 158 2.64 -6.37 -10.46
N CYS A 159 1.53 -7.10 -10.37
CA CYS A 159 1.41 -8.23 -9.45
C CYS A 159 2.36 -9.38 -9.81
N THR A 160 2.47 -9.76 -11.10
CA THR A 160 3.43 -10.78 -11.55
C THR A 160 4.87 -10.39 -11.23
N GLU A 161 5.22 -9.13 -11.41
CA GLU A 161 6.56 -8.62 -11.08
C GLU A 161 6.83 -8.70 -9.56
N ALA A 162 5.86 -8.35 -8.73
CA ALA A 162 5.94 -8.53 -7.28
C ALA A 162 6.16 -10.02 -6.90
N GLU A 163 5.39 -10.93 -7.50
CA GLU A 163 5.52 -12.38 -7.27
C GLU A 163 6.92 -12.89 -7.63
N ASN A 164 7.43 -12.51 -8.81
CA ASN A 164 8.77 -12.88 -9.27
C ASN A 164 9.88 -12.32 -8.36
N ASN A 165 9.63 -11.20 -7.68
CA ASN A 165 10.53 -10.62 -6.69
C ASN A 165 10.38 -11.23 -5.28
N GLY A 166 9.57 -12.27 -5.12
CA GLY A 166 9.37 -12.96 -3.85
C GLY A 166 8.42 -12.25 -2.88
N VAL A 167 7.56 -11.35 -3.36
CA VAL A 167 6.53 -10.69 -2.54
C VAL A 167 5.43 -11.71 -2.22
N PHE A 168 5.16 -11.91 -0.93
CA PHE A 168 4.18 -12.88 -0.43
C PHE A 168 3.05 -12.25 0.41
N GLY A 169 3.10 -10.93 0.61
CA GLY A 169 2.15 -10.17 1.43
C GLY A 169 2.50 -8.68 1.44
N ALA A 170 1.77 -7.90 2.25
CA ALA A 170 1.99 -6.46 2.39
C ALA A 170 1.98 -6.00 3.86
N PRO A 171 2.73 -4.95 4.21
CA PRO A 171 3.71 -4.26 3.35
C PRO A 171 5.02 -5.03 3.29
N ILE A 172 5.67 -5.05 2.12
CA ILE A 172 7.05 -5.52 1.98
C ILE A 172 7.93 -4.37 1.48
N MET A 173 9.07 -4.18 2.15
CA MET A 173 10.09 -3.21 1.78
C MET A 173 11.36 -3.94 1.35
N MET A 174 11.97 -3.49 0.25
CA MET A 174 13.23 -4.05 -0.24
C MET A 174 14.25 -2.96 -0.56
N LEU A 175 15.50 -3.19 -0.18
CA LEU A 175 16.62 -2.32 -0.50
C LEU A 175 17.92 -3.15 -0.55
N ASP A 176 18.73 -2.94 -1.58
CA ASP A 176 19.90 -3.78 -1.86
C ASP A 176 19.48 -5.28 -1.88
N GLU A 177 20.08 -6.15 -1.07
CA GLU A 177 19.70 -7.58 -0.95
C GLU A 177 18.76 -7.86 0.24
N GLN A 178 18.28 -6.81 0.92
CA GLN A 178 17.50 -6.93 2.14
C GLN A 178 15.99 -6.88 1.87
N VAL A 179 15.24 -7.68 2.63
CA VAL A 179 13.78 -7.76 2.57
C VAL A 179 13.21 -7.64 3.98
N TRP A 180 12.25 -6.74 4.17
CA TRP A 180 11.52 -6.57 5.42
C TRP A 180 10.02 -6.66 5.17
N TRP A 181 9.31 -7.44 5.99
CA TRP A 181 7.86 -7.58 5.91
C TRP A 181 7.21 -7.05 7.19
N GLY A 182 6.29 -6.10 7.03
CA GLY A 182 5.50 -5.53 8.12
C GLY A 182 5.94 -4.13 8.56
N ASN A 183 4.96 -3.34 9.03
CA ASN A 183 5.19 -2.03 9.66
C ASN A 183 6.14 -2.12 10.87
N ASP A 184 6.10 -3.23 11.59
CA ASP A 184 6.94 -3.52 12.75
C ASP A 184 8.41 -3.83 12.39
N ARG A 185 8.81 -3.67 11.12
CA ARG A 185 10.21 -3.75 10.69
C ARG A 185 10.84 -2.41 10.31
N LEU A 186 10.08 -1.31 10.33
CA LEU A 186 10.60 0.01 9.92
C LEU A 186 11.81 0.45 10.73
N MET A 187 11.89 0.10 12.02
CA MET A 187 13.06 0.39 12.85
C MET A 187 14.35 -0.25 12.33
N PHE A 188 14.29 -1.50 11.85
CA PHE A 188 15.46 -2.19 11.28
C PHE A 188 15.87 -1.59 9.94
N ILE A 189 14.91 -1.08 9.16
CA ILE A 189 15.22 -0.34 7.93
C ILE A 189 15.95 0.95 8.28
N GLU A 190 15.47 1.71 9.27
CA GLU A 190 16.12 2.95 9.68
C GLU A 190 17.55 2.70 10.20
N GLU A 191 17.75 1.68 11.03
CA GLU A 191 19.08 1.25 11.49
C GLU A 191 20.02 0.89 10.32
N TYR A 192 19.51 0.18 9.32
CA TYR A 192 20.28 -0.15 8.10
C TYR A 192 20.67 1.10 7.31
N LEU A 193 19.76 2.06 7.15
CA LEU A 193 20.03 3.32 6.44
C LEU A 193 21.06 4.19 7.18
N GLN A 194 21.02 4.22 8.52
CA GLN A 194 22.00 4.95 9.34
C GLN A 194 23.42 4.41 9.13
N GLN A 195 23.59 3.09 9.12
CA GLN A 195 24.88 2.44 8.92
C GLN A 195 25.48 2.70 7.53
N LYS A 196 24.63 2.91 6.50
CA LYS A 196 25.06 3.21 5.13
C LYS A 196 25.41 4.68 4.88
N THR A 197 24.99 5.56 5.79
CA THR A 197 25.20 7.02 5.68
C THR A 197 26.42 7.47 6.49
N THR A 198 26.91 6.62 7.39
CA THR A 198 28.15 6.80 8.15
C THR A 198 29.33 6.28 7.34
#